data_AF-A0A0G2EWV6-F1
#
_entry.id   AF-A0A0G2EWV6-F1
#
_cell.length_a   1.000
_cell.length_b   1.000
_cell.length_c   1.000
_cell.angle_alpha   90.00
_cell.angle_beta   90.00
_cell.angle_gamma   90.00
#
_symmetry.space_group_name_H-M   'P 1'
#
loop_
_entity.id
_entity.type
_entity.pdbx_description
1 polymer ?
#
loop_
_entity_poly.entity_id
_entity_poly.type
_entity_poly.pdbx_seq_one_letter_code
_entity_poly.pdbx_strand_id
1 'polypeptide(L)'
;MSEQMASKANDYLPDEAFSAVYRTWAAGGWGMILTATFLTAKSNQRTDRYGGSARNRARIVVEVVEAIRKATPAGFCVGVKLNSTDRQTAEALRDSIEQIEAIAEAGIDFLEISGGSYEDPRMMADANDDDVEADPPSDQSKPRTAVREAFFLDFARSIRSHFPSLTLMVTGGFRTRLGMEAAVAGTTTGGADDVDSACDLVGIGRPAVLQPSAPRDVILNPEVADDDARLREEKVEVPRLARMSGIRGVGSGATS
;
A
#
# COMPACT_ATOMS: atom_id res chain seq x y z
N MET A 1 18.53 1.58 13.88
CA MET A 1 17.86 2.45 14.89
C MET A 1 16.46 1.90 15.02
N SER A 2 16.14 1.27 16.15
CA SER A 2 14.89 0.52 16.33
C SER A 2 13.68 1.44 16.25
N GLU A 3 12.69 1.06 15.43
CA GLU A 3 11.36 1.69 15.29
C GLU A 3 10.51 1.68 16.59
N GLN A 4 11.06 1.23 17.71
CA GLN A 4 10.45 1.40 19.03
C GLN A 4 10.80 2.78 19.60
N MET A 5 10.05 3.78 19.16
CA MET A 5 9.97 5.10 19.82
C MET A 5 9.12 5.06 21.11
N ALA A 6 8.47 3.93 21.39
CA ALA A 6 7.72 3.69 22.61
C ALA A 6 8.67 3.30 23.75
N SER A 7 8.80 4.18 24.75
CA SER A 7 9.72 3.98 25.86
C SER A 7 9.21 2.89 26.82
N LYS A 8 10.08 1.94 27.19
CA LYS A 8 9.80 0.96 28.27
C LYS A 8 9.45 1.64 29.60
N ALA A 9 9.96 2.84 29.83
CA ALA A 9 9.72 3.58 31.06
C ALA A 9 8.27 4.11 31.16
N ASN A 10 7.53 4.15 30.04
CA ASN A 10 6.14 4.60 29.99
C ASN A 10 5.18 3.48 29.55
N ASP A 11 5.53 2.21 29.81
CA ASP A 11 4.75 1.04 29.37
C ASP A 11 4.41 1.06 27.86
N TYR A 12 5.36 1.56 27.06
CA TYR A 12 5.21 1.72 25.60
C TYR A 12 4.07 2.66 25.18
N LEU A 13 3.51 3.46 26.08
CA LEU A 13 2.58 4.52 25.74
C LEU A 13 3.33 5.68 25.07
N PRO A 14 2.76 6.30 24.02
CA PRO A 14 3.36 7.44 23.36
C PRO A 14 3.55 8.59 24.35
N ASP A 15 4.74 9.17 24.37
CA ASP A 15 5.06 10.34 25.18
C ASP A 15 4.84 11.64 24.39
N GLU A 16 5.17 12.77 25.02
CA GLU A 16 5.03 14.08 24.39
C GLU A 16 5.97 14.28 23.20
N ALA A 17 7.15 13.65 23.21
CA ALA A 17 8.10 13.71 22.11
C ALA A 17 7.55 12.96 20.88
N PHE A 18 6.98 11.77 21.08
CA PHE A 18 6.27 11.02 20.05
C PHE A 18 5.09 11.83 19.50
N SER A 19 4.25 12.36 20.39
CA SER A 19 3.08 13.17 20.02
C SER A 19 3.47 14.44 19.26
N ALA A 20 4.60 15.06 19.60
CA ALA A 20 5.10 16.26 18.91
C ALA A 20 5.50 16.00 17.45
N VAL A 21 6.10 14.84 17.15
CA VAL A 21 6.43 14.44 15.77
C VAL A 21 5.15 14.31 14.94
N TYR A 22 4.15 13.61 15.47
CA TYR A 22 2.85 13.47 14.79
C TYR A 22 2.12 14.81 14.63
N ARG A 23 2.17 15.71 15.63
CA ARG A 23 1.59 17.06 15.50
C ARG A 23 2.29 17.91 14.45
N THR A 24 3.62 17.86 14.40
CA THR A 24 4.41 18.61 13.39
C THR A 24 4.04 18.14 11.99
N TRP A 25 3.90 16.84 11.83
CA TRP A 25 3.51 16.26 10.56
C TRP A 25 2.05 16.58 10.19
N ALA A 26 1.13 16.46 11.15
CA ALA A 26 -0.28 16.84 11.00
C ALA A 26 -0.48 18.33 10.69
N ALA A 27 0.40 19.21 11.19
CA ALA A 27 0.38 20.63 10.86
C ALA A 27 0.65 20.90 9.36
N GLY A 28 1.28 19.95 8.66
CA GLY A 28 1.39 19.95 7.20
C GLY A 28 0.08 19.62 6.47
N GLY A 29 -1.03 19.42 7.19
CA GLY A 29 -2.35 19.13 6.62
C GLY A 29 -2.62 17.65 6.35
N TRP A 30 -1.72 16.74 6.75
CA TRP A 30 -1.90 15.30 6.57
C TRP A 30 -1.38 14.48 7.75
N GLY A 31 -2.01 13.34 8.02
CA GLY A 31 -1.63 12.39 9.07
C GLY A 31 -1.95 10.94 8.70
N MET A 32 -1.27 9.99 9.34
CA MET A 32 -1.41 8.53 9.23
C MET A 32 -1.25 7.95 10.61
N ILE A 33 -2.04 6.92 10.90
CA ILE A 33 -1.95 6.17 12.13
C ILE A 33 -1.62 4.73 11.72
N LEU A 34 -0.55 4.17 12.28
CA LEU A 34 -0.09 2.83 11.96
C LEU A 34 -0.73 1.82 12.91
N THR A 35 -1.67 1.03 12.41
CA THR A 35 -2.45 0.05 13.20
C THR A 35 -2.38 -1.37 12.64
N ALA A 36 -1.53 -1.63 11.65
CA ALA A 36 -1.47 -2.92 10.94
C ALA A 36 -1.31 -4.12 11.87
N THR A 37 -0.56 -3.96 12.97
CA THR A 37 -0.34 -5.02 13.99
C THR A 37 -1.61 -5.44 14.72
N PHE A 38 -2.66 -4.61 14.74
CA PHE A 38 -3.96 -4.99 15.32
C PHE A 38 -4.79 -5.85 14.37
N LEU A 39 -4.64 -5.68 13.05
CA LEU A 39 -5.56 -6.28 12.06
C LEU A 39 -5.31 -7.77 11.83
N THR A 40 -4.08 -8.25 11.98
CA THR A 40 -3.76 -9.65 11.70
C THR A 40 -3.97 -10.53 12.94
N ALA A 41 -4.53 -11.72 12.73
CA ALA A 41 -4.63 -12.73 13.79
C ALA A 41 -3.27 -13.30 14.22
N LYS A 42 -2.20 -13.05 13.45
CA LYS A 42 -0.83 -13.49 13.77
C LYS A 42 -0.21 -12.58 14.83
N SER A 43 -0.30 -11.27 14.64
CA SER A 43 0.29 -10.26 15.53
C SER A 43 -0.61 -9.90 16.72
N ASN A 44 -1.94 -9.99 16.57
CA ASN A 44 -2.88 -9.62 17.62
C ASN A 44 -3.51 -10.86 18.28
N GLN A 45 -2.88 -11.32 19.37
CA GLN A 45 -3.35 -12.44 20.21
C GLN A 45 -4.18 -11.97 21.42
N ARG A 46 -4.72 -10.74 21.39
CA ARG A 46 -5.51 -10.22 22.51
C ARG A 46 -6.83 -10.99 22.65
N THR A 47 -7.30 -11.10 23.88
CA THR A 47 -8.60 -11.73 24.22
C THR A 47 -9.65 -10.73 24.67
N ASP A 48 -9.32 -9.44 24.65
CA ASP A 48 -10.25 -8.36 24.97
C ASP A 48 -11.04 -7.89 23.73
N ARG A 49 -11.76 -6.76 23.84
CA ARG A 49 -12.59 -6.23 22.76
C ARG A 49 -11.80 -5.77 21.50
N TYR A 50 -10.48 -5.75 21.55
CA TYR A 50 -9.58 -5.38 20.45
C TYR A 50 -8.89 -6.58 19.81
N GLY A 51 -9.21 -7.81 20.21
CA GLY A 51 -8.65 -9.05 19.65
C GLY A 51 -9.69 -10.14 19.41
N GLY A 52 -9.22 -11.30 18.96
CA GLY A 52 -10.09 -12.41 18.55
C GLY A 52 -10.64 -12.22 17.14
N SER A 53 -11.92 -11.84 17.03
CA SER A 53 -12.61 -11.74 15.73
C SER A 53 -12.04 -10.65 14.82
N ALA A 54 -12.26 -10.78 13.51
CA ALA A 54 -11.83 -9.81 12.51
C ALA A 54 -12.33 -8.39 12.82
N ARG A 55 -13.63 -8.24 13.14
CA ARG A 55 -14.23 -6.95 13.55
C ARG A 55 -13.63 -6.39 14.84
N ASN A 56 -13.34 -7.21 15.85
CA ASN A 56 -12.69 -6.72 17.08
C ASN A 56 -11.27 -6.22 16.81
N ARG A 57 -10.54 -6.90 15.92
CA ARG A 57 -9.20 -6.48 15.50
C ARG A 57 -9.22 -5.16 14.72
N ALA A 58 -10.24 -4.92 13.89
CA ALA A 58 -10.47 -3.64 13.22
C ALA A 58 -11.01 -2.52 14.14
N ARG A 59 -11.48 -2.84 15.35
CA ARG A 59 -12.12 -1.87 16.25
C ARG A 59 -11.28 -0.63 16.50
N ILE A 60 -9.97 -0.79 16.67
CA ILE A 60 -9.08 0.36 16.90
C ILE A 60 -9.07 1.32 15.70
N VAL A 61 -9.15 0.80 14.47
CA VAL A 61 -9.20 1.60 13.26
C VAL A 61 -10.55 2.31 13.14
N VAL A 62 -11.63 1.60 13.44
CA VAL A 62 -12.99 2.16 13.47
C VAL A 62 -13.09 3.31 14.47
N GLU A 63 -12.66 3.11 15.72
CA GLU A 63 -12.69 4.14 16.76
C GLU A 63 -11.84 5.37 16.39
N VAL A 64 -10.73 5.17 15.69
CA VAL A 64 -9.88 6.26 15.15
C VAL A 64 -10.60 7.03 14.05
N VAL A 65 -11.21 6.35 13.07
CA VAL A 65 -11.96 6.98 11.99
C VAL A 65 -13.13 7.80 12.57
N GLU A 66 -13.91 7.21 13.48
CA GLU A 66 -15.01 7.90 14.17
C GLU A 66 -14.53 9.14 14.94
N ALA A 67 -13.39 9.04 15.64
CA ALA A 67 -12.81 10.17 16.36
C ALA A 67 -12.37 11.30 15.40
N ILE A 68 -11.74 10.96 14.27
CA ILE A 68 -11.38 11.94 13.22
C ILE A 68 -12.63 12.60 12.66
N ARG A 69 -13.67 11.82 12.32
CA ARG A 69 -14.95 12.34 11.80
C ARG A 69 -15.64 13.27 12.79
N LYS A 70 -15.57 12.97 14.09
CA LYS A 70 -16.09 13.86 15.14
C LYS A 70 -15.28 15.15 15.31
N ALA A 71 -13.98 15.11 15.05
CA ALA A 71 -13.07 16.23 15.25
C ALA A 71 -12.90 17.14 14.01
N THR A 72 -13.41 16.73 12.84
CA THR A 72 -13.19 17.42 11.57
C THR A 72 -14.51 17.78 10.86
N PRO A 73 -14.53 18.81 9.99
CA PRO A 73 -15.70 19.12 9.17
C PRO A 73 -16.04 17.99 8.19
N ALA A 74 -17.29 17.93 7.73
CA ALA A 74 -17.76 16.89 6.79
C ALA A 74 -16.97 16.81 5.47
N GLY A 75 -16.36 17.91 5.03
CA GLY A 75 -15.52 17.94 3.81
C GLY A 75 -14.08 17.51 4.02
N PHE A 76 -13.67 17.13 5.24
CA PHE A 76 -12.33 16.62 5.51
C PHE A 76 -12.19 15.18 4.98
N CYS A 77 -11.19 14.91 4.15
CA CYS A 77 -11.00 13.61 3.55
C CYS A 77 -10.31 12.62 4.53
N VAL A 78 -10.88 11.43 4.70
CA VAL A 78 -10.36 10.36 5.56
C VAL A 78 -10.18 9.09 4.72
N GLY A 79 -8.92 8.75 4.45
CA GLY A 79 -8.56 7.49 3.81
C GLY A 79 -7.99 6.48 4.80
N VAL A 80 -8.16 5.20 4.53
CA VAL A 80 -7.46 4.12 5.24
C VAL A 80 -6.59 3.35 4.25
N LYS A 81 -5.33 3.12 4.63
CA LYS A 81 -4.39 2.32 3.85
C LYS A 81 -4.25 0.94 4.46
N LEU A 82 -4.51 -0.10 3.65
CA LEU A 82 -4.32 -1.50 4.03
C LEU A 82 -3.23 -2.16 3.19
N ASN A 83 -2.59 -3.15 3.79
CA ASN A 83 -1.60 -3.98 3.13
C ASN A 83 -2.27 -5.25 2.60
N SER A 84 -2.04 -5.59 1.34
CA SER A 84 -2.65 -6.73 0.67
C SER A 84 -1.96 -8.07 0.98
N THR A 85 -0.82 -8.05 1.69
CA THR A 85 0.07 -9.22 1.84
C THR A 85 -0.41 -10.28 2.83
N ASP A 86 -1.51 -10.05 3.56
CA ASP A 86 -2.02 -11.02 4.53
C ASP A 86 -2.87 -12.15 3.89
N ARG A 87 -3.04 -12.14 2.56
CA ARG A 87 -3.88 -13.10 1.79
C ARG A 87 -3.20 -14.41 1.42
N GLN A 88 -2.45 -15.02 2.33
CA GLN A 88 -1.91 -16.37 2.08
C GLN A 88 -3.02 -17.44 2.12
N THR A 89 -4.21 -17.15 2.67
CA THR A 89 -5.32 -18.11 2.83
C THR A 89 -6.72 -17.50 2.60
N ALA A 90 -7.73 -18.35 2.38
CA ALA A 90 -9.13 -17.95 2.23
C ALA A 90 -9.72 -17.35 3.52
N GLU A 91 -9.24 -17.80 4.67
CA GLU A 91 -9.60 -17.27 6.00
C GLU A 91 -9.18 -15.81 6.13
N ALA A 92 -7.94 -15.50 5.73
CA ALA A 92 -7.43 -14.14 5.81
C ALA A 92 -8.16 -13.16 4.88
N LEU A 93 -8.65 -13.66 3.72
CA LEU A 93 -9.52 -12.89 2.85
C LEU A 93 -10.86 -12.55 3.52
N ARG A 94 -11.53 -13.55 4.11
CA ARG A 94 -12.80 -13.31 4.83
C ARG A 94 -12.61 -12.30 5.95
N ASP A 95 -11.56 -12.46 6.75
CA ASP A 95 -11.22 -11.50 7.80
C ASP A 95 -11.00 -10.09 7.23
N SER A 96 -10.29 -9.97 6.10
CA SER A 96 -10.05 -8.67 5.45
C SER A 96 -11.36 -8.02 4.99
N ILE A 97 -12.30 -8.78 4.43
CA ILE A 97 -13.61 -8.28 4.00
C ILE A 97 -14.42 -7.78 5.20
N GLU A 98 -14.49 -8.56 6.29
CA GLU A 98 -15.19 -8.14 7.51
C GLU A 98 -14.58 -6.88 8.14
N GLN A 99 -13.25 -6.76 8.08
CA GLN A 99 -12.54 -5.57 8.57
C GLN A 99 -12.82 -4.34 7.70
N ILE A 100 -12.75 -4.50 6.38
CA ILE A 100 -13.05 -3.41 5.42
C ILE A 100 -14.50 -2.97 5.56
N GLU A 101 -15.44 -3.90 5.74
CA GLU A 101 -16.85 -3.58 5.98
C GLU A 101 -17.00 -2.69 7.23
N ALA A 102 -16.43 -3.09 8.36
CA ALA A 102 -16.48 -2.30 9.59
C ALA A 102 -15.82 -0.92 9.45
N ILE A 103 -14.70 -0.83 8.71
CA ILE A 103 -14.00 0.43 8.46
C ILE A 103 -14.81 1.33 7.51
N ALA A 104 -15.43 0.76 6.47
CA ALA A 104 -16.30 1.49 5.55
C ALA A 104 -17.54 2.04 6.25
N GLU A 105 -18.17 1.24 7.13
CA GLU A 105 -19.29 1.65 7.99
C GLU A 105 -18.93 2.85 8.88
N ALA A 106 -17.67 2.97 9.32
CA ALA A 106 -17.17 4.11 10.11
C ALA A 106 -17.07 5.42 9.29
N GLY A 107 -17.19 5.34 7.97
CA GLY A 107 -17.27 6.47 7.05
C GLY A 107 -15.92 6.93 6.55
N ILE A 108 -15.13 6.06 5.91
CA ILE A 108 -13.95 6.47 5.11
C ILE A 108 -14.37 6.98 3.72
N ASP A 109 -13.58 7.88 3.12
CA ASP A 109 -13.81 8.40 1.76
C ASP A 109 -13.15 7.53 0.69
N PHE A 110 -12.02 6.90 1.02
CA PHE A 110 -11.35 5.94 0.14
C PHE A 110 -10.54 4.91 0.92
N LEU A 111 -10.36 3.74 0.30
CA LEU A 111 -9.47 2.69 0.77
C LEU A 111 -8.26 2.60 -0.15
N GLU A 112 -7.07 2.84 0.41
CA GLU A 112 -5.81 2.62 -0.29
C GLU A 112 -5.32 1.19 -0.10
N ILE A 113 -5.18 0.48 -1.20
CA ILE A 113 -4.57 -0.82 -1.31
C ILE A 113 -3.10 -0.62 -1.64
N SER A 114 -2.24 -1.17 -0.79
CA SER A 114 -0.81 -1.24 -1.04
C SER A 114 -0.30 -2.64 -0.77
N GLY A 115 0.90 -2.96 -1.23
CA GLY A 115 1.56 -4.21 -0.88
C GLY A 115 3.01 -4.02 -0.46
N GLY A 116 3.41 -4.83 0.51
CA GLY A 116 4.77 -4.93 1.02
C GLY A 116 4.72 -5.36 2.48
N SER A 117 4.86 -6.65 2.78
CA SER A 117 4.98 -7.09 4.16
C SER A 117 6.36 -6.69 4.67
N TYR A 118 6.42 -5.83 5.68
CA TYR A 118 7.66 -5.60 6.43
C TYR A 118 8.13 -6.89 7.15
N GLU A 119 7.24 -7.87 7.32
CA GLU A 119 7.51 -9.13 8.00
C GLU A 119 8.03 -10.25 7.09
N ASP A 120 8.06 -10.06 5.77
CA ASP A 120 8.69 -11.00 4.84
C ASP A 120 9.94 -10.37 4.22
N PRO A 121 11.15 -10.75 4.69
CA PRO A 121 12.42 -10.26 4.15
C PRO A 121 12.56 -10.50 2.63
N ARG A 122 11.82 -11.46 2.06
CA ARG A 122 11.83 -11.73 0.61
C ARG A 122 11.24 -10.58 -0.19
N MET A 123 10.28 -9.84 0.37
CA MET A 123 9.69 -8.67 -0.28
C MET A 123 10.67 -7.48 -0.37
N MET A 124 11.67 -7.42 0.53
CA MET A 124 12.77 -6.44 0.52
C MET A 124 14.03 -6.96 -0.20
N ALA A 125 14.26 -8.28 -0.21
CA ALA A 125 15.37 -8.92 -0.91
C ALA A 125 15.13 -9.01 -2.42
N ASP A 126 13.87 -9.20 -2.85
CA ASP A 126 13.46 -9.23 -4.26
C ASP A 126 13.46 -7.84 -4.94
N ALA A 127 13.99 -6.81 -4.28
CA ALA A 127 14.34 -5.55 -4.92
C ALA A 127 15.80 -5.54 -5.40
N ASN A 128 16.64 -6.49 -4.94
CA ASN A 128 18.10 -6.40 -5.08
C ASN A 128 18.81 -7.63 -5.65
N ASP A 129 18.16 -8.77 -5.89
CA ASP A 129 18.86 -9.96 -6.41
C ASP A 129 18.15 -10.53 -7.65
N ASP A 130 18.90 -10.56 -8.76
CA ASP A 130 18.64 -11.42 -9.92
C ASP A 130 18.87 -12.91 -9.57
N ASP A 131 19.40 -13.24 -8.39
CA ASP A 131 20.02 -14.54 -8.08
C ASP A 131 19.47 -15.30 -6.86
N VAL A 132 18.29 -14.98 -6.32
CA VAL A 132 17.66 -15.83 -5.28
C VAL A 132 16.50 -16.62 -5.88
N GLU A 133 16.72 -17.94 -6.03
CA GLU A 133 15.74 -18.95 -6.43
C GLU A 133 14.54 -18.96 -5.47
N ALA A 134 13.51 -18.18 -5.78
CA ALA A 134 12.14 -18.53 -5.49
C ALA A 134 11.57 -19.23 -6.73
N ASP A 135 10.78 -20.29 -6.53
CA ASP A 135 10.22 -21.13 -7.60
C ASP A 135 9.81 -20.30 -8.82
N PRO A 136 10.32 -20.62 -10.03
CA PRO A 136 10.10 -19.78 -11.19
C PRO A 136 8.61 -19.77 -11.55
N PRO A 137 8.02 -18.61 -11.89
CA PRO A 137 6.73 -18.60 -12.55
C PRO A 137 6.85 -19.38 -13.86
N SER A 138 5.80 -20.11 -14.22
CA SER A 138 5.72 -20.97 -15.42
C SER A 138 5.86 -20.22 -16.76
N ASP A 139 6.01 -18.90 -16.72
CA ASP A 139 6.12 -18.03 -17.88
C ASP A 139 7.24 -17.00 -17.64
N GLN A 140 8.42 -17.26 -18.21
CA GLN A 140 9.63 -16.44 -18.10
C GLN A 140 9.55 -15.11 -18.89
N SER A 141 8.40 -14.79 -19.51
CA SER A 141 8.27 -13.65 -20.42
C SER A 141 7.82 -12.33 -19.77
N LYS A 142 7.40 -12.34 -18.49
CA LYS A 142 6.82 -11.15 -17.84
C LYS A 142 7.76 -10.52 -16.80
N PRO A 143 8.00 -9.19 -16.84
CA PRO A 143 8.78 -8.51 -15.81
C PRO A 143 8.12 -8.64 -14.44
N ARG A 144 8.89 -8.95 -13.38
CA ARG A 144 8.40 -9.22 -12.01
C ARG A 144 7.54 -8.09 -11.43
N THR A 145 7.74 -6.84 -11.85
CA THR A 145 6.91 -5.68 -11.48
C THR A 145 5.48 -5.81 -11.98
N ALA A 146 5.29 -6.31 -13.20
CA ALA A 146 3.95 -6.55 -13.78
C ALA A 146 3.19 -7.67 -13.04
N VAL A 147 3.91 -8.68 -12.52
CA VAL A 147 3.31 -9.74 -11.69
C VAL A 147 2.86 -9.20 -10.33
N ARG A 148 3.64 -8.29 -9.72
CA ARG A 148 3.26 -7.61 -8.46
C ARG A 148 2.06 -6.67 -8.63
N GLU A 149 2.04 -5.90 -9.71
CA GLU A 149 0.92 -5.02 -10.05
C GLU A 149 -0.37 -5.82 -10.26
N ALA A 150 -0.31 -6.93 -10.99
CA ALA A 150 -1.45 -7.82 -11.19
C ALA A 150 -2.06 -8.30 -9.86
N PHE A 151 -1.22 -8.64 -8.87
CA PHE A 151 -1.70 -9.06 -7.55
C PHE A 151 -2.50 -7.96 -6.82
N PHE A 152 -2.07 -6.70 -6.87
CA PHE A 152 -2.79 -5.61 -6.21
C PHE A 152 -4.09 -5.28 -6.93
N LEU A 153 -4.10 -5.34 -8.26
CA LEU A 153 -5.28 -5.11 -9.06
C LEU A 153 -6.33 -6.21 -8.84
N ASP A 154 -5.92 -7.46 -8.74
CA ASP A 154 -6.83 -8.58 -8.44
C ASP A 154 -7.39 -8.48 -7.02
N PHE A 155 -6.58 -8.06 -6.05
CA PHE A 155 -7.05 -7.76 -4.71
C PHE A 155 -8.09 -6.64 -4.71
N ALA A 156 -7.82 -5.56 -5.44
CA ALA A 156 -8.71 -4.41 -5.55
C ALA A 156 -10.05 -4.77 -6.21
N ARG A 157 -10.02 -5.58 -7.29
CA ARG A 157 -11.24 -6.12 -7.92
C ARG A 157 -12.06 -6.96 -6.96
N SER A 158 -11.39 -7.81 -6.17
CA SER A 158 -12.04 -8.61 -5.14
C SER A 158 -12.69 -7.76 -4.04
N ILE A 159 -12.15 -6.58 -3.72
CA ILE A 159 -12.79 -5.65 -2.79
C ILE A 159 -13.96 -4.95 -3.48
N ARG A 160 -13.77 -4.45 -4.70
CA ARG A 160 -14.82 -3.78 -5.49
C ARG A 160 -16.07 -4.63 -5.67
N SER A 161 -15.91 -5.94 -5.86
CA SER A 161 -17.06 -6.86 -5.97
C SER A 161 -17.93 -6.92 -4.71
N HIS A 162 -17.36 -6.63 -3.54
CA HIS A 162 -18.08 -6.59 -2.26
C HIS A 162 -18.54 -5.17 -1.91
N PHE A 163 -17.75 -4.15 -2.30
CA PHE A 163 -17.97 -2.75 -1.97
C PHE A 163 -17.93 -1.86 -3.22
N PRO A 164 -18.94 -1.95 -4.11
CA PRO A 164 -18.91 -1.28 -5.42
C PRO A 164 -18.91 0.25 -5.33
N SER A 165 -19.38 0.80 -4.21
CA SER A 165 -19.44 2.26 -3.98
C SER A 165 -18.22 2.80 -3.24
N LEU A 166 -17.31 1.95 -2.77
CA LEU A 166 -16.12 2.38 -2.03
C LEU A 166 -15.04 2.81 -3.02
N THR A 167 -14.59 4.07 -2.92
CA THR A 167 -13.46 4.56 -3.71
C THR A 167 -12.20 3.77 -3.36
N LEU A 168 -11.60 3.12 -4.35
CA LEU A 168 -10.36 2.35 -4.18
C LEU A 168 -9.19 3.10 -4.79
N MET A 169 -8.11 3.21 -4.03
CA MET A 169 -6.81 3.67 -4.51
C MET A 169 -5.85 2.48 -4.52
N VAL A 170 -5.08 2.29 -5.60
CA VAL A 170 -4.02 1.28 -5.63
C VAL A 170 -2.66 1.96 -5.73
N THR A 171 -1.76 1.61 -4.84
CA THR A 171 -0.38 2.13 -4.80
C THR A 171 0.62 0.99 -4.85
N GLY A 172 1.41 0.96 -5.92
CA GLY A 172 2.50 0.00 -6.08
C GLY A 172 2.80 -0.28 -7.54
N GLY A 173 4.06 -0.15 -7.94
CA GLY A 173 4.51 -0.59 -9.27
C GLY A 173 4.25 0.34 -10.45
N PHE A 174 3.14 1.09 -10.51
CA PHE A 174 2.77 1.87 -11.70
C PHE A 174 3.89 2.78 -12.26
N ARG A 175 4.25 2.56 -13.54
CA ARG A 175 5.27 3.36 -14.25
C ARG A 175 4.82 3.93 -15.59
N THR A 176 3.72 3.48 -16.17
CA THR A 176 3.31 3.90 -17.53
C THR A 176 1.91 4.46 -17.51
N ARG A 177 1.60 5.41 -18.40
CA ARG A 177 0.24 5.92 -18.58
C ARG A 177 -0.76 4.78 -18.84
N LEU A 178 -0.48 3.95 -19.84
CA LEU A 178 -1.36 2.84 -20.22
C LEU A 178 -1.63 1.86 -19.06
N GLY A 179 -0.64 1.60 -18.21
CA GLY A 179 -0.82 0.74 -17.03
C GLY A 179 -1.74 1.38 -15.98
N MET A 180 -1.62 2.69 -15.78
CA MET A 180 -2.49 3.44 -14.87
C MET A 180 -3.92 3.54 -15.43
N GLU A 181 -4.06 3.82 -16.72
CA GLU A 181 -5.36 3.87 -17.41
C GLU A 181 -6.06 2.52 -17.38
N ALA A 182 -5.36 1.42 -17.67
CA ALA A 182 -5.92 0.08 -17.60
C ALA A 182 -6.42 -0.28 -16.19
N ALA A 183 -5.74 0.19 -15.15
CA ALA A 183 -6.17 -0.02 -13.76
C ALA A 183 -7.43 0.78 -13.43
N VAL A 184 -7.56 2.01 -13.95
CA VAL A 184 -8.67 2.92 -13.66
C VAL A 184 -9.90 2.66 -14.51
N ALA A 185 -9.73 2.48 -15.82
CA ALA A 185 -10.85 2.31 -16.75
C ALA A 185 -11.39 0.87 -16.78
N GLY A 186 -10.58 -0.12 -16.36
CA GLY A 186 -10.82 -1.52 -16.72
C GLY A 186 -10.50 -1.77 -18.20
N THR A 187 -10.50 -3.03 -18.64
CA THR A 187 -10.35 -3.35 -20.06
C THR A 187 -11.73 -3.41 -20.70
N THR A 188 -12.11 -2.39 -21.46
CA THR A 188 -13.31 -2.39 -22.31
C THR A 188 -12.92 -2.92 -23.69
N THR A 189 -12.88 -4.25 -23.85
CA THR A 189 -12.77 -4.87 -25.18
C THR A 189 -14.12 -5.36 -25.72
N GLY A 190 -15.20 -5.21 -24.95
CA GLY A 190 -16.56 -5.56 -25.36
C GLY A 190 -16.76 -7.07 -25.55
N GLY A 191 -15.89 -7.87 -24.94
CA GLY A 191 -15.90 -9.33 -24.98
C GLY A 191 -16.16 -9.94 -23.60
N ALA A 192 -16.24 -11.28 -23.53
CA ALA A 192 -16.41 -12.01 -22.27
C ALA A 192 -15.23 -11.83 -21.27
N ASP A 193 -14.14 -11.19 -21.71
CA ASP A 193 -12.95 -10.82 -20.94
C ASP A 193 -12.96 -9.35 -20.48
N ASP A 194 -14.12 -8.66 -20.51
CA ASP A 194 -14.25 -7.32 -19.92
C ASP A 194 -13.92 -7.41 -18.42
N VAL A 195 -12.82 -6.76 -18.01
CA VAL A 195 -12.38 -6.71 -16.63
C VAL A 195 -12.80 -5.37 -16.06
N ASP A 196 -13.66 -5.40 -15.02
CA ASP A 196 -14.04 -4.22 -14.26
C ASP A 196 -12.80 -3.43 -13.82
N SER A 197 -12.97 -2.10 -13.73
CA SER A 197 -12.01 -1.19 -13.12
C SER A 197 -11.48 -1.77 -11.81
N ALA A 198 -10.16 -1.80 -11.64
CA ALA A 198 -9.56 -2.29 -10.40
C ALA A 198 -9.62 -1.20 -9.31
N CYS A 199 -9.39 0.06 -9.68
CA CYS A 199 -9.30 1.19 -8.75
C CYS A 199 -9.81 2.49 -9.38
N ASP A 200 -10.18 3.45 -8.55
CA ASP A 200 -10.59 4.79 -9.00
C ASP A 200 -9.41 5.78 -8.95
N LEU A 201 -8.39 5.47 -8.15
CA LEU A 201 -7.21 6.30 -7.95
C LEU A 201 -5.93 5.45 -8.04
N VAL A 202 -4.87 6.05 -8.59
CA VAL A 202 -3.53 5.46 -8.64
C VAL A 202 -2.58 6.27 -7.77
N GLY A 203 -1.87 5.58 -6.87
CA GLY A 203 -0.81 6.18 -6.06
C GLY A 203 0.57 6.01 -6.66
N ILE A 204 1.32 7.12 -6.71
CA ILE A 204 2.70 7.17 -7.17
C ILE A 204 3.61 7.57 -6.00
N GLY A 205 4.54 6.69 -5.64
CA GLY A 205 5.51 6.91 -4.57
C GLY A 205 6.86 7.41 -5.11
N ARG A 206 7.85 6.51 -5.20
CA ARG A 206 9.25 6.82 -5.57
C ARG A 206 9.40 7.78 -6.76
N PRO A 207 8.75 7.58 -7.92
CA PRO A 207 8.98 8.45 -9.05
C PRO A 207 8.46 9.89 -8.85
N ALA A 208 7.45 10.08 -7.98
CA ALA A 208 6.94 11.41 -7.66
C ALA A 208 7.96 12.26 -6.89
N VAL A 209 8.92 11.63 -6.21
CA VAL A 209 10.03 12.33 -5.54
C VAL A 209 11.05 12.83 -6.57
N LEU A 210 11.37 12.01 -7.57
CA LEU A 210 12.37 12.34 -8.60
C LEU A 210 11.83 13.33 -9.63
N GLN A 211 10.55 13.20 -9.99
CA GLN A 211 9.92 14.07 -10.97
C GLN A 211 8.51 14.50 -10.48
N PRO A 212 8.42 15.48 -9.58
CA PRO A 212 7.14 15.94 -9.03
C PRO A 212 6.16 16.48 -10.09
N SER A 213 6.67 16.97 -11.22
CA SER A 213 5.85 17.48 -12.33
C SER A 213 5.39 16.39 -13.31
N ALA A 214 5.81 15.13 -13.12
CA ALA A 214 5.50 14.03 -14.03
C ALA A 214 4.01 13.83 -14.33
N PRO A 215 3.06 14.01 -13.38
CA PRO A 215 1.64 13.95 -13.70
C PRO A 215 1.26 14.89 -14.84
N ARG A 216 1.73 16.14 -14.80
CA ARG A 216 1.42 17.15 -15.82
C ARG A 216 2.25 16.96 -17.08
N ASP A 217 3.55 16.72 -16.94
CA ASP A 217 4.49 16.80 -18.06
C ASP A 217 4.57 15.51 -18.88
N VAL A 218 4.22 14.36 -18.27
CA VAL A 218 4.44 13.03 -18.86
C VAL A 218 3.17 12.18 -18.86
N ILE A 219 2.52 12.00 -17.71
CA ILE A 219 1.44 11.00 -17.57
C ILE A 219 0.10 11.50 -18.09
N LEU A 220 -0.24 12.77 -17.87
CA LEU A 220 -1.49 13.36 -18.36
C LEU A 220 -1.27 14.28 -19.57
N ASN A 221 -0.04 14.36 -20.10
CA ASN A 221 0.30 15.24 -21.20
C ASN A 221 -0.09 14.61 -22.56
N PRO A 222 -1.11 15.10 -23.27
CA PRO A 222 -1.53 14.49 -24.54
C PRO A 222 -0.48 14.60 -25.66
N GLU A 223 0.54 15.46 -25.50
CA GLU A 223 1.61 15.63 -26.50
C GLU A 223 2.70 14.54 -26.39
N VAL A 224 2.74 13.79 -25.28
CA VAL A 224 3.66 12.67 -25.09
C VAL A 224 2.98 11.40 -25.57
N ALA A 225 3.58 10.71 -26.55
CA ALA A 225 3.08 9.44 -27.04
C ALA A 225 3.01 8.38 -25.92
N ASP A 226 2.03 7.48 -25.98
CA ASP A 226 1.77 6.51 -24.90
C ASP A 226 2.97 5.61 -24.58
N ASP A 227 3.74 5.23 -25.61
CA ASP A 227 4.95 4.42 -25.45
C ASP A 227 6.04 5.13 -24.64
N ASP A 228 6.09 6.47 -24.74
CA ASP A 228 7.05 7.36 -24.10
C ASP A 228 6.55 7.92 -22.75
N ALA A 229 5.25 7.82 -22.47
CA ALA A 229 4.61 8.33 -21.25
C ALA A 229 4.90 7.45 -20.03
N ARG A 230 6.16 7.50 -19.55
CA ARG A 230 6.68 6.66 -18.47
C ARG A 230 7.39 7.45 -17.37
N LEU A 231 7.13 7.06 -16.13
CA LEU A 231 7.84 7.53 -14.95
C LEU A 231 9.23 6.86 -14.89
N ARG A 232 10.28 7.68 -14.90
CA ARG A 232 11.67 7.20 -14.87
C ARG A 232 12.12 6.96 -13.43
N GLU A 233 12.90 5.90 -13.24
CA GLU A 233 13.73 5.72 -12.04
C GLU A 233 15.20 5.81 -12.47
N GLU A 234 15.99 6.63 -11.77
CA GLU A 234 17.43 6.60 -11.94
C GLU A 234 18.01 5.44 -11.12
N LYS A 235 18.65 4.49 -11.80
CA LYS A 235 19.41 3.41 -11.15
C LYS A 235 20.63 4.00 -10.45
N VAL A 236 20.64 3.93 -9.12
CA VAL A 236 21.82 4.29 -8.33
C VAL A 236 22.73 3.08 -8.30
N GLU A 237 23.88 3.16 -8.98
CA GLU A 237 24.86 2.08 -8.94
C GLU A 237 25.42 1.92 -7.53
N VAL A 238 25.21 0.73 -6.94
CA VAL A 238 25.80 0.39 -5.64
C VAL A 238 27.32 0.28 -5.79
N PRO A 239 28.12 1.06 -5.05
CA PRO A 239 29.58 1.01 -5.14
C PRO A 239 30.13 -0.39 -4.88
N ARG A 240 31.15 -0.83 -5.63
CA ARG A 240 31.75 -2.17 -5.51
C ARG A 240 32.18 -2.50 -4.07
N LEU A 241 32.68 -1.51 -3.32
CA LEU A 241 33.07 -1.69 -1.92
C LEU A 241 31.89 -2.08 -1.01
N ALA A 242 30.70 -1.53 -1.27
CA ALA A 242 29.49 -1.87 -0.54
C ALA A 242 29.01 -3.29 -0.85
N ARG A 243 29.14 -3.74 -2.11
CA ARG A 243 28.86 -5.15 -2.48
C ARG A 243 29.80 -6.14 -1.79
N MET A 244 31.07 -5.76 -1.59
CA MET A 244 32.07 -6.59 -0.91
C MET A 244 31.84 -6.71 0.61
N SER A 245 31.02 -5.84 1.21
CA SER A 245 30.78 -5.83 2.66
C SER A 245 29.90 -6.99 3.16
N GLY A 246 29.23 -7.72 2.25
CA GLY A 246 28.30 -8.79 2.60
C GLY A 246 26.99 -8.31 3.26
N ILE A 247 26.80 -7.00 3.40
CA ILE A 247 25.57 -6.41 3.95
C ILE A 247 24.48 -6.47 2.88
N ARG A 248 23.55 -7.40 3.03
CA ARG A 248 22.33 -7.46 2.20
C ARG A 248 21.45 -6.25 2.50
N GLY A 249 20.94 -5.59 1.46
CA GLY A 249 20.04 -4.43 1.58
C GLY A 249 20.69 -3.05 1.52
N VAL A 250 21.99 -2.92 1.23
CA VAL A 250 22.57 -1.62 0.87
C VAL A 250 22.03 -1.21 -0.50
N GLY A 251 21.11 -0.24 -0.50
CA GLY A 251 20.40 0.20 -1.71
C GLY A 251 18.94 -0.26 -1.81
N SER A 252 18.37 -0.92 -0.80
CA SER A 252 16.95 -1.34 -0.82
C SER A 252 15.92 -0.20 -0.89
N GLY A 253 16.34 1.05 -0.66
CA GLY A 253 15.55 2.26 -0.97
C GLY A 253 15.99 3.00 -2.24
N ALA A 254 17.10 2.57 -2.84
CA ALA A 254 17.70 3.10 -4.06
C ALA A 254 17.61 2.01 -5.14
N THR A 255 16.43 1.90 -5.74
CA THR A 255 16.07 1.19 -6.98
C THR A 255 15.60 -0.27 -6.92
N SER A 256 14.55 -0.50 -7.71
CA SER A 256 14.22 -1.71 -8.47
C SER A 256 13.53 -1.24 -9.75
#